data_AF-A0AAV2I1Y7-F1
#
_entry.id   AF-A0AAV2I1Y7-F1
#
_cell.length_a   1.000
_cell.length_b   1.000
_cell.length_c   1.000
_cell.angle_alpha   90.00
_cell.angle_beta   90.00
_cell.angle_gamma   90.00
#
_symmetry.space_group_name_H-M   'P 1'
#
loop_
_entity.id
_entity.type
_entity.pdbx_description
1 polymer ?
#
loop_
_entity_poly.entity_id
_entity_poly.type
_entity_poly.pdbx_seq_one_letter_code
_entity_poly.pdbx_strand_id
1 'polypeptide(L)'
;MLEKFIIALILSALICHKVCSLCEDGPCSTGQYLNDADETCHPCPSGQYMDKENHQCRNCFPCKKADGSREVILKPCTDFADAEIGCTKGYFYEKDSDVREKGYCEECSTCGDKCELVPCGNHEDVQCCPCRRNRNQPELFECVDLQTDQPSLRKETVLMVNQDDQLPDIVYRLRYLVTILSFPLCCILCIIFYSVFGSSCRRGQYCYIK
;
A
#
# COMPACT_ATOMS: atom_id res chain seq x y z
N MET A 1 1.91 -39.55 15.32
CA MET A 1 1.60 -38.10 15.39
C MET A 1 2.73 -37.22 14.83
N LEU A 2 3.99 -37.56 15.08
CA LEU A 2 5.16 -36.81 14.61
C LEU A 2 5.26 -36.68 13.07
N GLU A 3 4.95 -37.73 12.32
CA GLU A 3 5.03 -37.73 10.84
C GLU A 3 4.09 -36.70 10.18
N LYS A 4 2.90 -36.45 10.75
CA LYS A 4 1.95 -35.48 10.20
C LYS A 4 2.41 -34.03 10.43
N PHE A 5 3.15 -33.76 11.50
CA PHE A 5 3.72 -32.44 11.78
C PHE A 5 4.86 -32.09 10.83
N ILE A 6 5.69 -33.08 10.47
CA ILE A 6 6.81 -32.88 9.53
C ILE A 6 6.28 -32.52 8.14
N ILE A 7 5.26 -33.23 7.65
CA ILE A 7 4.64 -32.94 6.35
C ILE A 7 4.02 -31.54 6.33
N ALA A 8 3.34 -31.13 7.40
CA ALA A 8 2.75 -29.79 7.50
C ALA A 8 3.80 -28.66 7.51
N LEU A 9 4.94 -28.86 8.17
CA LEU A 9 6.04 -27.90 8.19
C LEU A 9 6.77 -27.80 6.84
N ILE A 10 6.93 -28.92 6.12
CA ILE A 10 7.52 -28.91 4.77
C ILE A 10 6.60 -28.19 3.79
N LEU A 11 5.29 -28.46 3.86
CA LEU A 11 4.31 -27.78 2.99
C LEU A 11 4.24 -26.28 3.28
N SER A 12 4.28 -25.84 4.54
CA SER A 12 4.25 -24.41 4.86
C SER A 12 5.53 -23.68 4.43
N ALA A 13 6.71 -24.31 4.55
CA ALA A 13 7.97 -23.73 4.09
C ALA A 13 8.05 -23.61 2.55
N LEU A 14 7.53 -24.61 1.82
CA LEU A 14 7.44 -24.59 0.36
C LEU A 14 6.50 -23.49 -0.17
N ILE A 15 5.42 -23.19 0.56
CA ILE A 15 4.49 -22.12 0.21
C ILE A 15 5.10 -20.74 0.50
N CYS A 16 5.88 -20.60 1.58
CA CYS A 16 6.50 -19.34 1.96
C CYS A 16 7.61 -18.88 0.98
N HIS A 17 8.38 -19.82 0.41
CA HIS A 17 9.44 -19.51 -0.56
C HIS A 17 8.93 -18.95 -1.89
N LYS A 18 7.68 -19.21 -2.25
CA LYS A 18 7.14 -18.85 -3.57
C LYS A 18 6.59 -17.43 -3.64
N VAL A 19 6.36 -16.78 -2.49
CA VAL A 19 5.54 -15.56 -2.42
C VAL A 19 6.36 -14.27 -2.24
N CYS A 20 7.66 -14.37 -1.95
CA CYS A 20 8.54 -13.20 -1.91
C CYS A 20 9.52 -13.22 -3.08
N SER A 21 9.01 -12.92 -4.29
CA SER A 21 9.86 -12.35 -5.33
C SER A 21 10.15 -10.89 -4.95
N LEU A 22 10.94 -10.69 -3.88
CA LEU A 22 11.43 -9.36 -3.58
C LEU A 22 12.25 -8.92 -4.78
N CYS A 23 11.81 -7.82 -5.37
CA CYS A 23 12.53 -7.21 -6.46
C CYS A 23 13.84 -6.63 -5.92
N GLU A 24 14.93 -7.38 -6.10
CA GLU A 24 16.27 -6.92 -5.74
C GLU A 24 16.77 -5.84 -6.70
N ASP A 25 17.88 -5.20 -6.34
CA ASP A 25 18.49 -4.16 -7.16
C ASP A 25 19.23 -4.78 -8.35
N GLY A 26 19.16 -4.14 -9.52
CA GLY A 26 19.55 -4.72 -10.79
C GLY A 26 19.72 -3.76 -11.95
N PRO A 27 19.89 -4.30 -13.17
CA PRO A 27 20.21 -3.51 -14.34
C PRO A 27 18.99 -2.92 -15.06
N CYS A 28 17.76 -3.36 -14.72
CA CYS A 28 16.57 -2.94 -15.46
C CYS A 28 16.05 -1.59 -14.97
N SER A 29 15.54 -0.82 -15.92
CA SER A 29 14.90 0.47 -15.67
C SER A 29 13.39 0.32 -15.51
N THR A 30 12.75 1.40 -15.07
CA THR A 30 11.28 1.52 -15.12
C THR A 30 10.73 1.12 -16.49
N GLY A 31 9.57 0.46 -16.49
CA GLY A 31 8.97 -0.09 -17.70
C GLY A 31 9.56 -1.40 -18.21
N GLN A 32 10.52 -2.00 -17.49
CA GLN A 32 11.16 -3.24 -17.90
C GLN A 32 11.07 -4.34 -16.85
N TYR A 33 11.38 -5.57 -17.26
CA TYR A 33 11.58 -6.72 -16.38
C TYR A 33 12.78 -7.56 -16.87
N LEU A 34 13.43 -8.26 -15.96
CA LEU A 34 14.55 -9.16 -16.28
C LEU A 34 14.00 -10.49 -16.80
N ASN A 35 14.37 -10.87 -18.02
CA ASN A 35 13.98 -12.12 -18.63
C ASN A 35 14.96 -13.24 -18.26
N ASP A 36 14.44 -14.32 -17.68
CA ASP A 36 15.20 -15.48 -17.21
C ASP A 36 15.95 -16.24 -18.32
N ALA A 37 15.48 -16.13 -19.56
CA ALA A 37 16.01 -16.92 -20.67
C ALA A 37 17.33 -16.36 -21.21
N ASP A 38 17.45 -15.04 -21.25
CA ASP A 38 18.60 -14.33 -21.82
C ASP A 38 19.31 -13.41 -20.83
N GLU A 39 18.77 -13.27 -19.61
CA GLU A 39 19.26 -12.38 -18.55
C GLU A 39 19.36 -10.91 -19.02
N THR A 40 18.42 -10.50 -19.89
CA THR A 40 18.31 -9.12 -20.38
C THR A 40 17.00 -8.46 -19.96
N CYS A 41 16.95 -7.13 -19.99
CA CYS A 41 15.77 -6.36 -19.63
C CYS A 41 14.84 -6.19 -20.84
N HIS A 42 13.60 -6.66 -20.70
CA HIS A 42 12.56 -6.56 -21.71
C HIS A 42 11.48 -5.58 -21.27
N PRO A 43 10.81 -4.87 -22.18
CA PRO A 43 9.71 -3.96 -21.83
C PRO A 43 8.52 -4.73 -21.25
N CYS A 44 7.79 -4.10 -20.34
CA CYS A 44 6.58 -4.68 -19.78
C CYS A 44 5.53 -4.95 -20.87
N PRO A 45 4.86 -6.12 -20.84
CA PRO A 45 3.80 -6.41 -21.79
C PRO A 45 2.59 -5.48 -21.54
N SER A 46 1.76 -5.29 -22.57
CA SER A 46 0.59 -4.41 -22.48
C SER A 46 -0.34 -4.78 -21.33
N GLY A 47 -0.75 -3.77 -20.55
CA GLY A 47 -1.57 -3.96 -19.36
C GLY A 47 -0.79 -4.35 -18.10
N GLN A 48 0.55 -4.25 -18.14
CA GLN A 48 1.42 -4.38 -16.98
C GLN A 48 2.40 -3.19 -16.90
N TYR A 49 2.92 -2.94 -15.70
CA TYR A 49 3.85 -1.85 -15.43
C TYR A 49 4.97 -2.23 -14.45
N MET A 50 6.06 -1.46 -14.45
CA MET A 50 7.14 -1.53 -13.46
C MET A 50 7.64 -0.12 -13.15
N ASP A 51 7.39 0.35 -11.95
CA ASP A 51 7.75 1.69 -11.47
C ASP A 51 9.08 1.75 -10.70
N LYS A 52 9.70 0.59 -10.45
CA LYS A 52 11.01 0.50 -9.80
C LYS A 52 12.14 0.69 -10.82
N GLU A 53 13.11 1.54 -10.49
CA GLU A 53 14.37 1.70 -11.23
C GLU A 53 15.46 0.79 -10.63
N ASN A 54 16.47 0.45 -11.44
CA ASN A 54 17.61 -0.38 -11.05
C ASN A 54 17.19 -1.68 -10.36
N HIS A 55 16.50 -2.56 -11.07
CA HIS A 55 15.89 -3.74 -10.45
C HIS A 55 16.11 -5.04 -11.23
N GLN A 56 15.87 -6.19 -10.58
CA GLN A 56 15.89 -7.54 -11.17
C GLN A 56 14.53 -8.25 -11.10
N CYS A 57 13.43 -7.48 -11.09
CA CYS A 57 12.09 -8.07 -11.11
C CYS A 57 11.94 -8.91 -12.37
N ARG A 58 11.49 -10.16 -12.23
CA ARG A 58 11.25 -11.07 -13.36
C ARG A 58 9.84 -10.95 -13.96
N ASN A 59 8.98 -10.17 -13.31
CA ASN A 59 7.61 -9.92 -13.74
C ASN A 59 7.25 -8.45 -13.55
N CYS A 60 6.43 -7.90 -14.44
CA CYS A 60 5.77 -6.62 -14.25
C CYS A 60 4.48 -6.79 -13.43
N PHE A 61 4.02 -5.71 -12.82
CA PHE A 61 2.78 -5.69 -12.06
C PHE A 61 1.58 -5.46 -12.98
N PRO A 62 0.44 -6.14 -12.77
CA PRO A 62 -0.76 -5.88 -13.55
C PRO A 62 -1.29 -4.46 -13.27
N CYS A 63 -1.69 -3.75 -14.33
CA CYS A 63 -2.33 -2.44 -14.18
C CYS A 63 -3.67 -2.56 -13.44
N LYS A 64 -3.96 -1.58 -12.58
CA LYS A 64 -5.29 -1.41 -12.01
C LYS A 64 -6.34 -1.16 -13.10
N LYS A 65 -7.55 -1.62 -12.81
CA LYS A 65 -8.74 -1.42 -13.65
C LYS A 65 -9.85 -0.83 -12.80
N ALA A 66 -10.61 0.08 -13.40
CA ALA A 66 -11.90 0.49 -12.87
C ALA A 66 -12.86 -0.70 -12.99
N ASP A 67 -13.41 -1.14 -11.87
CA ASP A 67 -14.26 -2.33 -11.71
C ASP A 67 -15.70 -1.94 -11.33
N GLY A 68 -15.92 -0.68 -10.96
CA GLY A 68 -17.22 -0.16 -10.54
C GLY A 68 -17.79 0.94 -11.45
N SER A 69 -19.11 1.15 -11.37
CA SER A 69 -19.79 2.27 -12.03
C SER A 69 -19.41 3.65 -11.48
N ARG A 70 -18.73 3.69 -10.32
CA ARG A 70 -18.30 4.91 -9.61
C ARG A 70 -16.82 5.21 -9.76
N GLU A 71 -16.05 4.33 -10.42
CA GLU A 71 -14.61 4.50 -10.62
C GLU A 71 -14.33 5.06 -12.02
N VAL A 72 -13.35 5.95 -12.11
CA VAL A 72 -12.84 6.50 -13.38
C VAL A 72 -11.32 6.41 -13.41
N ILE A 73 -10.77 6.17 -14.59
CA ILE A 73 -9.33 6.21 -14.83
C ILE A 73 -8.94 7.68 -15.04
N LEU A 74 -8.29 8.28 -14.04
CA LEU A 74 -7.80 9.66 -14.10
C LEU A 74 -6.51 9.75 -14.91
N LYS A 75 -5.62 8.77 -14.73
CA LYS A 75 -4.42 8.59 -15.55
C LYS A 75 -4.35 7.16 -16.04
N PRO A 76 -4.19 6.94 -17.36
CA PRO A 76 -4.09 5.60 -17.91
C PRO A 76 -2.81 4.91 -17.41
N CYS A 77 -2.86 3.58 -17.34
CA CYS A 77 -1.66 2.79 -17.09
C CYS A 77 -0.66 2.94 -18.23
N THR A 78 0.61 2.97 -17.88
CA THR A 78 1.76 2.94 -18.80
C THR A 78 2.64 1.76 -18.44
N ASP A 79 3.68 1.49 -19.21
CA ASP A 79 4.68 0.48 -18.84
C ASP A 79 5.47 0.86 -17.58
N PHE A 80 5.64 2.15 -17.26
CA PHE A 80 6.41 2.59 -16.07
C PHE A 80 5.55 3.08 -14.89
N ALA A 81 4.23 3.15 -15.02
CA ALA A 81 3.35 3.63 -13.96
C ALA A 81 1.96 2.98 -14.04
N ASP A 82 1.42 2.65 -12.86
CA ASP A 82 0.06 2.13 -12.70
C ASP A 82 -1.00 3.14 -13.17
N ALA A 83 -2.21 2.64 -13.42
CA ALA A 83 -3.37 3.51 -13.61
C ALA A 83 -3.71 4.24 -12.31
N GLU A 84 -3.98 5.54 -12.40
CA GLU A 84 -4.53 6.31 -11.30
C GLU A 84 -6.05 6.23 -11.36
N ILE A 85 -6.65 5.53 -10.40
CA ILE A 85 -8.09 5.42 -10.24
C ILE A 85 -8.58 6.54 -9.32
N GLY A 86 -9.68 7.18 -9.70
CA GLY A 86 -10.43 8.10 -8.86
C GLY A 86 -11.92 7.83 -8.97
N CYS A 87 -12.72 8.66 -8.33
CA CYS A 87 -14.16 8.49 -8.29
C CYS A 87 -14.91 9.44 -9.24
N THR A 88 -16.09 9.02 -9.71
CA THR A 88 -17.01 9.88 -10.46
C THR A 88 -17.51 11.04 -9.61
N LYS A 89 -17.95 12.14 -10.24
CA LYS A 89 -18.52 13.30 -9.53
C LYS A 89 -19.62 12.88 -8.52
N GLY A 90 -19.51 13.38 -7.29
CA GLY A 90 -20.40 13.02 -6.18
C GLY A 90 -19.89 11.87 -5.32
N TYR A 91 -18.69 11.35 -5.62
CA TYR A 91 -18.00 10.35 -4.82
C TYR A 91 -16.53 10.73 -4.61
N PHE A 92 -15.93 10.26 -3.52
CA PHE A 92 -14.51 10.39 -3.22
C PHE A 92 -13.89 9.03 -2.91
N TYR A 93 -12.58 8.91 -3.10
CA TYR A 93 -11.85 7.63 -2.94
C TYR A 93 -11.35 7.47 -1.50
N GLU A 94 -11.91 6.50 -0.79
CA GLU A 94 -11.45 6.11 0.55
C GLU A 94 -10.42 4.99 0.42
N LYS A 95 -9.24 5.21 1.04
CA LYS A 95 -8.18 4.19 1.09
C LYS A 95 -8.46 3.24 2.23
N ASP A 96 -8.36 1.93 1.97
CA ASP A 96 -8.34 0.97 3.07
C ASP A 96 -7.08 1.16 3.92
N SER A 97 -7.21 0.90 5.21
CA SER A 97 -6.13 0.84 6.18
C SER A 97 -5.08 -0.22 5.85
N ASP A 98 -5.47 -1.31 5.17
CA ASP A 98 -4.53 -2.27 4.61
C ASP A 98 -4.07 -1.80 3.22
N VAL A 99 -2.78 -1.50 3.09
CA VAL A 99 -2.11 -1.11 1.82
C VAL A 99 -2.34 -2.14 0.69
N ARG A 100 -2.71 -3.38 1.04
CA ARG A 100 -2.97 -4.47 0.09
C ARG A 100 -4.41 -4.53 -0.40
N GLU A 101 -5.34 -3.87 0.29
CA GLU A 101 -6.75 -3.88 -0.10
C GLU A 101 -7.06 -2.75 -1.08
N LYS A 102 -7.93 -3.06 -2.05
CA LYS A 102 -8.38 -2.08 -3.04
C LYS A 102 -9.32 -1.10 -2.33
N GLY A 103 -9.01 0.20 -2.39
CA GLY A 103 -9.92 1.24 -1.91
C GLY A 103 -11.21 1.30 -2.71
N TYR A 104 -12.17 2.08 -2.24
CA TYR A 104 -13.51 2.15 -2.84
C TYR A 104 -14.04 3.59 -2.88
N CYS A 105 -15.01 3.83 -3.75
CA CYS A 105 -15.64 5.13 -3.91
C CYS A 105 -16.85 5.28 -2.97
N GLU A 106 -16.71 6.15 -1.99
CA GLU A 106 -17.79 6.56 -1.08
C GLU A 106 -18.50 7.80 -1.60
N GLU A 107 -19.78 7.94 -1.25
CA GLU A 107 -20.57 9.11 -1.61
C GLU A 107 -20.08 10.31 -0.80
N CYS A 108 -19.96 11.47 -1.44
CA CYS A 108 -19.53 12.66 -0.73
C CYS A 108 -20.48 12.99 0.41
N SER A 109 -19.93 13.42 1.54
CA SER A 109 -20.70 14.00 2.62
C SER A 109 -21.48 15.24 2.14
N THR A 110 -22.46 15.66 2.94
CA THR A 110 -23.17 16.93 2.72
C THR A 110 -22.97 17.85 3.92
N CYS A 111 -22.79 19.14 3.67
CA CYS A 111 -22.54 20.09 4.75
C CYS A 111 -23.81 20.49 5.53
N GLY A 112 -25.00 20.17 5.04
CA GLY A 112 -26.26 20.58 5.68
C GLY A 112 -26.33 22.10 5.83
N ASP A 113 -26.40 22.59 7.07
CA ASP A 113 -26.42 24.03 7.41
C ASP A 113 -25.01 24.68 7.46
N LYS A 114 -23.95 23.89 7.19
CA LYS A 114 -22.56 24.36 7.12
C LYS A 114 -22.18 24.77 5.71
N CYS A 115 -21.08 25.50 5.60
CA CYS A 115 -20.55 25.97 4.33
C CYS A 115 -19.49 25.01 3.81
N GLU A 116 -19.38 24.92 2.50
CA GLU A 116 -18.36 24.13 1.82
C GLU A 116 -17.04 24.90 1.81
N LEU A 117 -16.03 24.36 2.48
CA LEU A 117 -14.67 24.89 2.48
C LEU A 117 -13.88 24.34 1.29
N VAL A 118 -13.95 23.02 1.11
CA VAL A 118 -13.32 22.30 -0.01
C VAL A 118 -14.40 21.49 -0.71
N PRO A 119 -14.60 21.67 -2.02
CA PRO A 119 -15.55 20.87 -2.78
C PRO A 119 -15.13 19.41 -2.79
N CYS A 120 -16.12 18.52 -2.84
CA CYS A 120 -15.82 17.10 -3.01
C CYS A 120 -15.07 16.86 -4.34
N GLY A 121 -13.97 16.14 -4.25
CA GLY A 121 -13.10 15.78 -5.36
C GLY A 121 -13.01 14.27 -5.55
N ASN A 122 -12.19 13.83 -6.51
CA ASN A 122 -12.08 12.40 -6.84
C ASN A 122 -11.39 11.56 -5.74
N HIS A 123 -10.67 12.21 -4.81
CA HIS A 123 -9.88 11.58 -3.73
C HIS A 123 -10.09 12.22 -2.37
N GLU A 124 -10.93 13.26 -2.27
CA GLU A 124 -11.13 14.02 -1.05
C GLU A 124 -12.64 14.26 -0.89
N ASP A 125 -13.16 13.94 0.30
CA ASP A 125 -14.54 14.27 0.66
C ASP A 125 -14.73 15.79 0.79
N VAL A 126 -15.99 16.23 0.79
CA VAL A 126 -16.32 17.62 1.09
C VAL A 126 -15.82 17.99 2.49
N GLN A 127 -15.13 19.13 2.59
CA GLN A 127 -14.78 19.69 3.89
C GLN A 127 -15.77 20.79 4.25
N CYS A 128 -16.38 20.67 5.43
CA CYS A 128 -17.42 21.59 5.89
C CYS A 128 -16.92 22.49 7.02
N CYS A 129 -17.35 23.75 7.00
CA CYS A 129 -16.99 24.77 7.98
C CYS A 129 -18.25 25.49 8.53
N PRO A 130 -18.20 26.11 9.72
CA PRO A 130 -19.29 26.99 10.15
C PRO A 130 -19.45 28.19 9.21
N CYS A 131 -20.67 28.42 8.73
CA CYS A 131 -20.99 29.58 7.91
C CYS A 131 -21.01 30.87 8.75
N ARG A 132 -20.37 31.94 8.25
CA ARG A 132 -20.61 33.31 8.76
C ARG A 132 -21.12 34.18 7.63
N ARG A 133 -22.22 34.89 7.90
CA ARG A 133 -22.75 35.88 6.94
C ARG A 133 -21.71 36.99 6.77
N ASN A 134 -21.28 37.22 5.54
CA ASN A 134 -20.36 38.31 5.23
C ASN A 134 -21.08 39.64 5.51
N ARG A 135 -20.52 40.49 6.38
CA ARG A 135 -21.13 41.79 6.74
C ARG A 135 -21.24 42.72 5.54
N ASN A 136 -20.36 42.58 4.56
CA ASN A 136 -20.29 43.44 3.38
C ASN A 136 -21.10 42.86 2.21
N GLN A 137 -21.38 41.56 2.21
CA GLN A 137 -22.18 40.86 1.21
C GLN A 137 -23.13 39.87 1.89
N PRO A 138 -24.36 40.30 2.25
CA PRO A 138 -25.30 39.46 3.00
C PRO A 138 -25.72 38.15 2.31
N GLU A 139 -25.54 38.08 0.99
CA GLU A 139 -25.85 36.92 0.13
C GLU A 139 -24.69 35.92 0.04
N LEU A 140 -23.47 36.29 0.46
CA LEU A 140 -22.30 35.44 0.42
C LEU A 140 -22.00 34.90 1.83
N PHE A 141 -22.01 33.58 1.95
CA PHE A 141 -21.54 32.88 3.14
C PHE A 141 -20.12 32.40 2.88
N GLU A 142 -19.21 32.77 3.78
CA GLU A 142 -17.82 32.35 3.72
C GLU A 142 -17.49 31.49 4.94
N CYS A 143 -16.55 30.58 4.75
CA CYS A 143 -15.96 29.85 5.86
C CYS A 143 -15.21 30.80 6.77
N VAL A 144 -15.44 30.67 8.08
CA VAL A 144 -14.58 31.32 9.05
C VAL A 144 -13.30 30.50 9.15
N ASP A 145 -12.23 30.96 8.51
CA ASP A 145 -10.91 30.38 8.70
C ASP A 145 -10.58 30.41 10.20
N LEU A 146 -10.46 29.23 10.81
CA LEU A 146 -10.09 29.07 12.22
C LEU A 146 -8.66 29.52 12.52
N GLN A 147 -7.92 30.07 11.54
CA GLN A 147 -6.48 30.29 11.62
C GLN A 147 -6.03 31.73 11.92
N THR A 148 -6.90 32.75 11.99
CA THR A 148 -6.42 34.15 12.09
C THR A 148 -6.50 34.84 13.45
N ASP A 149 -6.99 34.20 14.52
CA ASP A 149 -7.05 34.82 15.86
C ASP A 149 -6.08 34.20 16.89
N GLN A 150 -4.89 33.74 16.46
CA GLN A 150 -3.77 33.58 17.40
C GLN A 150 -2.81 34.79 17.31
N PRO A 151 -2.84 35.72 18.29
CA PRO A 151 -1.83 36.77 18.39
C PRO A 151 -0.47 36.16 18.70
N SER A 152 0.41 36.09 17.70
CA SER A 152 1.87 36.03 17.82
C SER A 152 2.44 35.18 18.97
N LEU A 153 1.89 34.00 19.22
CA LEU A 153 2.46 33.09 20.20
C LEU A 153 3.62 32.36 19.53
N ARG A 154 4.83 32.73 19.95
CA ARG A 154 6.12 32.07 19.76
C ARG A 154 5.97 30.63 19.26
N LYS A 155 6.54 30.36 18.08
CA LYS A 155 6.73 29.00 17.51
C LYS A 155 7.39 28.09 18.54
N GLU A 156 6.60 27.43 19.37
CA GLU A 156 6.97 26.15 19.95
C GLU A 156 6.48 25.09 18.98
N THR A 157 7.44 24.30 18.51
CA THR A 157 7.24 23.14 17.66
C THR A 157 6.40 22.12 18.43
N VAL A 158 5.08 22.26 18.41
CA VAL A 158 4.17 21.24 18.91
C VAL A 158 4.08 20.15 17.85
N LEU A 159 4.92 19.12 18.02
CA LEU A 159 4.68 17.80 17.48
C LEU A 159 3.29 17.35 17.96
N MET A 160 2.29 17.47 17.10
CA MET A 160 1.01 16.81 17.33
C MET A 160 1.21 15.31 17.16
N VAL A 161 1.53 14.64 18.27
CA VAL A 161 1.28 13.22 18.44
C VAL A 161 -0.24 13.11 18.65
N ASN A 162 -0.96 12.79 17.58
CA ASN A 162 -2.36 12.38 17.68
C ASN A 162 -2.40 11.12 18.55
N GLN A 163 -3.00 11.26 19.72
CA GLN A 163 -3.09 10.24 20.76
C GLN A 163 -4.56 9.94 21.01
N ASP A 164 -5.26 9.46 19.98
CA ASP A 164 -6.61 8.90 20.08
C ASP A 164 -6.78 7.81 19.03
N ASP A 165 -6.03 6.72 19.20
CA ASP A 165 -6.25 5.40 18.57
C ASP A 165 -5.68 4.31 19.48
N GLN A 166 -6.09 4.32 20.75
CA GLN A 166 -5.85 3.18 21.63
C GLN A 166 -7.06 2.25 21.60
N LEU A 167 -7.14 1.42 20.55
CA LEU A 167 -7.45 -0.01 20.62
C LEU A 167 -7.45 -0.61 19.19
N PRO A 168 -6.28 -1.08 18.70
CA PRO A 168 -6.13 -2.51 18.43
C PRO A 168 -4.73 -3.06 18.80
N ASP A 169 -4.04 -2.44 19.75
CA ASP A 169 -2.62 -2.74 20.04
C ASP A 169 -2.40 -4.15 20.63
N ILE A 170 -3.37 -4.76 21.33
CA ILE A 170 -3.21 -6.12 21.88
C ILE A 170 -3.20 -7.19 20.79
N VAL A 171 -4.06 -7.07 19.77
CA VAL A 171 -4.09 -8.05 18.66
C VAL A 171 -2.86 -7.89 17.78
N TYR A 172 -2.43 -6.66 17.54
CA TYR A 172 -1.21 -6.38 16.78
C TYR A 172 0.05 -6.84 17.53
N ARG A 173 0.15 -6.61 18.84
CA ARG A 173 1.25 -7.12 19.68
C ARG A 173 1.25 -8.63 19.83
N LEU A 174 0.10 -9.28 19.93
CA LEU A 174 0.02 -10.75 19.94
C LEU A 174 0.42 -11.34 18.59
N ARG A 175 -0.04 -10.77 17.46
CA ARG A 175 0.42 -11.18 16.12
C ARG A 175 1.91 -10.92 15.95
N TYR A 176 2.42 -9.79 16.41
CA TYR A 176 3.83 -9.44 16.35
C TYR A 176 4.70 -10.36 17.21
N LEU A 177 4.26 -10.72 18.43
CA LEU A 177 4.94 -11.69 19.29
C LEU A 177 4.91 -13.11 18.72
N VAL A 178 3.79 -13.55 18.12
CA VAL A 178 3.73 -14.85 17.42
C VAL A 178 4.65 -14.84 16.21
N THR A 179 4.75 -13.72 15.49
CA THR A 179 5.67 -13.57 14.36
C THR A 179 7.13 -13.56 14.83
N ILE A 180 7.46 -12.81 15.89
CA ILE A 180 8.80 -12.74 16.49
C ILE A 180 9.24 -14.05 17.14
N LEU A 181 8.32 -14.87 17.65
CA LEU A 181 8.68 -16.19 18.21
C LEU A 181 8.75 -17.25 17.10
N SER A 182 7.93 -17.14 16.05
CA SER A 182 7.97 -18.07 14.92
C SER A 182 9.14 -17.82 13.96
N PHE A 183 9.58 -16.57 13.76
CA PHE A 183 10.72 -16.25 12.90
C PHE A 183 12.05 -16.89 13.34
N PRO A 184 12.50 -16.75 14.61
CA PRO A 184 13.74 -17.37 15.08
C PRO A 184 13.59 -18.88 15.16
N LEU A 185 12.41 -19.42 15.48
CA LEU A 185 12.18 -20.87 15.39
C LEU A 185 12.29 -21.37 13.95
N CYS A 186 11.76 -20.63 12.96
CA CYS A 186 11.89 -20.97 11.55
C CYS A 186 13.34 -20.86 11.07
N CYS A 187 14.07 -19.82 11.47
CA CYS A 187 15.50 -19.65 11.17
C CYS A 187 16.37 -20.72 11.85
N ILE A 188 16.14 -21.04 13.12
CA ILE A 188 16.87 -22.09 13.85
C ILE A 188 16.58 -23.46 13.22
N LEU A 189 15.32 -23.75 12.87
CA LEU A 189 14.97 -24.98 12.16
C LEU A 189 15.63 -25.04 10.78
N CYS A 190 15.70 -23.92 10.05
CA CYS A 190 16.45 -23.85 8.79
C CYS A 190 17.96 -24.11 9.01
N ILE A 191 18.59 -23.49 10.00
CA ILE A 191 20.03 -23.68 10.30
C ILE A 191 20.32 -25.13 10.70
N ILE A 192 19.48 -25.75 11.53
CA ILE A 192 19.60 -27.16 11.91
C ILE A 192 19.43 -28.05 10.68
N PHE A 193 18.46 -27.75 9.82
CA PHE A 193 18.26 -28.50 8.58
C PHE A 193 19.47 -28.39 7.63
N TYR A 194 20.02 -27.18 7.46
CA TYR A 194 21.22 -26.94 6.63
C TYR A 194 22.48 -27.61 7.18
N SER A 195 22.65 -27.64 8.51
CA SER A 195 23.81 -28.27 9.14
C SER A 195 23.74 -29.80 9.16
N VAL A 196 22.54 -30.38 9.19
CA VAL A 196 22.35 -31.84 9.09
C VAL A 196 22.41 -32.33 7.63
N PHE A 197 21.83 -31.57 6.68
CA PHE A 197 21.70 -32.01 5.29
C PHE A 197 22.75 -31.41 4.34
N GLY A 198 23.74 -30.68 4.86
CA GLY A 198 25.01 -30.39 4.15
C GLY A 198 24.84 -29.95 2.70
N SER A 199 23.88 -29.08 2.41
CA SER A 199 23.60 -28.66 1.05
C SER A 199 24.31 -27.34 0.78
N SER A 200 25.35 -27.39 -0.06
CA SER A 200 26.04 -26.20 -0.55
C SER A 200 25.08 -25.36 -1.40
N CYS A 201 24.47 -24.34 -0.80
CA CYS A 201 23.67 -23.35 -1.51
C CYS A 201 24.62 -22.40 -2.25
N ARG A 202 24.93 -22.70 -3.53
CA ARG A 202 25.52 -21.68 -4.41
C ARG A 202 24.45 -20.66 -4.73
N ARG A 203 24.74 -19.37 -4.47
CA ARG A 203 23.90 -18.23 -4.87
C ARG A 203 23.47 -18.39 -6.33
N GLY A 204 22.16 -18.40 -6.57
CA GLY A 204 21.58 -18.14 -7.90
C GLY A 204 21.11 -19.33 -8.73
N GLN A 205 20.88 -20.52 -8.18
CA GLN A 205 20.22 -21.59 -8.94
C GLN A 205 19.12 -22.31 -8.16
N TYR A 206 17.97 -22.47 -8.82
CA TYR A 206 16.78 -23.18 -8.34
C TYR A 206 17.14 -24.62 -7.92
N CYS A 207 16.83 -24.97 -6.67
CA CYS A 207 16.95 -26.34 -6.17
C CYS A 207 15.82 -27.20 -6.77
N TYR A 208 16.15 -28.05 -7.74
CA TYR A 208 15.28 -29.16 -8.14
C TYR A 208 15.52 -30.36 -7.22
N ILE A 209 14.48 -30.78 -6.50
CA ILE A 209 14.48 -32.04 -5.75
C ILE A 209 14.13 -33.15 -6.74
N LYS A 210 14.99 -34.17 -6.83
CA LYS A 210 14.73 -35.40 -7.57
C LYS A 210 13.99 -36.40 -6.69
#